data_AF-A0A8T0WYG0-F1
#
_entry.id   AF-A0A8T0WYG0-F1
#
_cell.length_a   1.000
_cell.length_b   1.000
_cell.length_c   1.000
_cell.angle_alpha   90.00
_cell.angle_beta   90.00
_cell.angle_gamma   90.00
#
_symmetry.space_group_name_H-M   'P 1'
#
loop_
_entity.id
_entity.type
_entity.pdbx_description
1 polymer ?
#
loop_
_entity_poly.entity_id
_entity_poly.type
_entity_poly.pdbx_seq_one_letter_code
_entity_poly.pdbx_strand_id
1 'polypeptide(L)'
;MECENKTAHESFISLLLRLQKEGSMPILLTNETITALMFDMLGAGSDTSSTTLNWAMTELIRSMAAMARAQAEVREAFKGKSIITEDDLAKSRISYLKLVFKETLRPHPTSPLLIPCQCRETCQVMGYDIPKGTAMFVNVWAIGRDPLYWNDSKELKPERFETKNLDFRGTNFEFIPFGAGRRM
;
A
#
# COMPACT_ATOMS: atom_id res chain seq x y z
N MET A 1 6.40 25.97 -38.22
CA MET A 1 5.33 25.03 -37.82
C MET A 1 5.57 24.77 -36.34
N GLU A 2 4.99 25.63 -35.51
CA GLU A 2 5.10 25.54 -34.06
C GLU A 2 4.33 24.31 -33.59
N CYS A 3 5.03 23.34 -33.00
CA CYS A 3 4.36 22.34 -32.18
C CYS A 3 3.92 23.05 -30.91
N GLU A 4 2.63 23.38 -30.84
CA GLU A 4 1.97 23.77 -29.61
C GLU A 4 2.31 22.75 -28.53
N ASN A 5 3.04 23.25 -27.52
CA ASN A 5 3.44 22.50 -26.35
C ASN A 5 2.18 22.26 -25.51
N LYS A 6 1.39 21.23 -25.86
CA LYS A 6 0.47 20.59 -24.93
C LYS A 6 1.30 20.27 -23.70
N THR A 7 0.98 20.89 -22.56
CA THR A 7 1.60 20.64 -21.26
C THR A 7 1.73 19.14 -21.03
N ALA A 8 2.89 18.58 -21.40
CA ALA A 8 3.21 17.20 -21.14
C ALA A 8 3.34 17.11 -19.63
N HIS A 9 2.46 16.32 -19.02
CA HIS A 9 2.53 16.04 -17.60
C HIS A 9 3.95 15.54 -17.29
N GLU A 10 4.68 16.22 -16.39
CA GLU A 10 6.05 15.85 -16.08
C GLU A 10 6.07 14.42 -15.53
N SER A 11 6.69 13.50 -16.26
CA SER A 11 6.82 12.11 -15.82
C SER A 11 7.90 11.98 -14.74
N PHE A 12 7.83 10.94 -13.92
CA PHE A 12 8.82 10.71 -12.86
C PHE A 12 10.27 10.63 -13.42
N ILE A 13 10.47 9.97 -14.56
CA ILE A 13 11.78 9.91 -15.21
C ILE A 13 12.22 11.28 -15.75
N SER A 14 11.30 12.05 -16.33
CA SER A 14 11.59 13.42 -16.81
C SER A 14 12.04 14.33 -15.66
N LEU A 15 11.36 14.22 -14.50
CA LEU A 15 11.71 14.91 -13.27
C LEU A 15 13.12 14.53 -12.78
N LEU A 16 13.44 13.24 -12.70
CA LEU A 16 14.75 12.77 -12.25
C LEU A 16 15.89 13.23 -13.16
N LEU A 17 15.69 13.18 -14.48
CA LEU A 17 16.67 13.66 -15.46
C LEU A 17 16.86 15.18 -15.41
N ARG A 18 15.79 15.93 -15.14
CA ARG A 18 15.87 17.38 -14.93
C ARG A 18 16.67 17.71 -13.66
N LEU A 19 16.36 17.04 -12.55
CA LEU A 19 17.09 17.22 -11.28
C LEU A 19 18.57 16.84 -11.40
N GLN A 20 18.89 15.80 -12.17
CA GLN A 20 20.27 15.44 -12.50
C GLN A 20 21.00 16.58 -13.22
N LYS A 21 20.36 17.22 -14.21
CA LYS A 21 20.94 18.35 -14.97
C LYS A 21 21.09 19.61 -14.12
N GLU A 22 20.13 19.89 -13.25
CA GLU A 22 20.15 21.07 -12.37
C GLU A 22 21.25 20.99 -11.31
N GLY A 23 21.75 19.80 -10.97
CA GLY A 23 22.86 19.61 -10.02
C GLY A 23 22.59 20.17 -8.61
N SER A 24 21.33 20.49 -8.31
CA SER A 24 20.91 21.25 -7.13
C SER A 24 20.66 20.37 -5.89
N MET A 25 20.78 19.05 -6.06
CA MET A 25 20.53 18.06 -5.02
C MET A 25 21.82 17.76 -4.24
N PRO A 26 21.76 17.61 -2.90
CA PRO A 26 22.91 17.22 -2.09
C PRO A 26 23.37 15.77 -2.34
N ILE A 27 22.57 14.99 -3.08
CA ILE A 27 22.86 13.60 -3.46
C ILE A 27 23.09 13.56 -4.97
N LEU A 28 24.19 12.94 -5.39
CA LEU A 28 24.51 12.76 -6.80
C LEU A 28 23.53 11.77 -7.46
N LEU A 29 22.71 12.26 -8.39
CA LEU A 29 21.83 11.44 -9.22
C LEU A 29 22.60 10.91 -10.43
N THR A 30 23.26 9.77 -10.26
CA THR A 30 23.90 9.04 -11.37
C THR A 30 22.87 8.35 -12.26
N ASN A 31 23.25 7.95 -13.46
CA ASN A 31 22.37 7.17 -14.33
C ASN A 31 22.00 5.83 -13.67
N GLU A 32 22.95 5.21 -12.98
CA GLU A 32 22.75 3.98 -12.21
C GLU A 32 21.70 4.19 -11.11
N THR A 33 21.78 5.31 -10.37
CA THR A 33 20.79 5.67 -9.35
C THR A 33 19.40 5.85 -9.97
N ILE A 34 19.30 6.55 -11.09
CA ILE A 34 18.01 6.79 -11.77
C ILE A 34 17.43 5.46 -12.26
N THR A 35 18.25 4.60 -12.88
CA THR A 35 17.80 3.27 -13.34
C THR A 35 17.34 2.41 -12.18
N ALA A 36 18.05 2.40 -11.04
CA ALA A 36 17.65 1.66 -9.84
C ALA A 36 16.32 2.17 -9.27
N LEU A 37 16.14 3.49 -9.16
CA LEU A 37 14.88 4.08 -8.70
C LEU A 37 13.70 3.74 -9.63
N MET A 38 13.92 3.76 -10.94
CA MET A 38 12.89 3.37 -11.91
C MET A 38 12.53 1.89 -11.79
N PHE A 39 13.51 1.02 -11.60
CA PHE A 39 13.29 -0.41 -11.39
C PHE A 39 12.49 -0.67 -10.11
N ASP A 40 12.89 -0.06 -9.00
CA ASP A 40 12.20 -0.19 -7.71
C ASP A 40 10.74 0.26 -7.80
N MET A 41 10.49 1.44 -8.38
CA MET A 41 9.13 1.99 -8.49
C MET A 41 8.22 1.14 -9.38
N LEU A 42 8.72 0.67 -10.52
CA LEU A 42 7.94 -0.17 -11.43
C LEU A 42 7.69 -1.55 -10.82
N GLY A 43 8.73 -2.22 -10.32
CA GLY A 43 8.59 -3.54 -9.70
C GLY A 43 7.66 -3.51 -8.50
N ALA A 44 7.89 -2.58 -7.56
CA ALA A 44 7.05 -2.46 -6.37
C ALA A 44 5.61 -2.07 -6.70
N GLY A 45 5.40 -1.14 -7.65
CA GLY A 45 4.05 -0.69 -8.03
C GLY A 45 3.22 -1.74 -8.77
N SER A 46 3.86 -2.61 -9.56
CA SER A 46 3.17 -3.61 -10.38
C SER A 46 2.71 -4.83 -9.57
N ASP A 47 3.63 -5.54 -8.93
CA ASP A 47 3.31 -6.82 -8.28
C ASP A 47 2.45 -6.62 -7.03
N THR A 48 2.70 -5.54 -6.27
CA THR A 48 1.96 -5.31 -5.03
C THR A 48 0.50 -4.94 -5.26
N SER A 49 0.25 -4.05 -6.21
CA SER A 49 -1.09 -3.58 -6.56
C SER A 49 -1.92 -4.69 -7.22
N SER A 50 -1.33 -5.42 -8.17
CA SER A 50 -2.02 -6.52 -8.87
C SER A 50 -2.41 -7.65 -7.91
N THR A 51 -1.51 -8.05 -7.01
CA THR A 51 -1.79 -9.06 -5.99
C THR A 51 -2.90 -8.62 -5.04
N THR A 52 -2.88 -7.35 -4.61
CA THR A 52 -3.95 -6.80 -3.75
C THR A 52 -5.31 -6.84 -4.45
N LEU A 53 -5.36 -6.45 -5.73
CA LEU A 53 -6.58 -6.51 -6.53
C LEU A 53 -7.08 -7.94 -6.69
N ASN A 54 -6.20 -8.90 -6.97
CA ASN A 54 -6.56 -10.32 -7.09
C ASN A 54 -7.19 -10.85 -5.81
N TRP A 55 -6.60 -10.54 -4.64
CA TRP A 55 -7.19 -10.93 -3.35
C TRP A 55 -8.50 -10.22 -3.06
N ALA A 56 -8.60 -8.92 -3.34
CA ALA A 56 -9.83 -8.16 -3.13
C ALA A 56 -10.98 -8.75 -3.95
N MET A 57 -10.73 -9.04 -5.24
CA MET A 57 -11.71 -9.70 -6.10
C MET A 57 -12.06 -11.10 -5.61
N THR A 58 -11.07 -11.89 -5.18
CA THR A 58 -11.29 -13.22 -4.62
C THR A 58 -12.20 -13.20 -3.40
N GLU A 59 -11.95 -12.29 -2.46
CA GLU A 59 -12.76 -12.16 -1.25
C GLU A 59 -14.17 -11.62 -1.55
N LEU A 60 -14.30 -10.67 -2.48
CA LEU A 60 -15.61 -10.19 -2.92
C LEU A 60 -16.44 -11.30 -3.58
N ILE A 61 -15.83 -12.14 -4.42
CA ILE A 61 -16.53 -13.29 -5.04
C ILE A 61 -16.97 -14.29 -3.97
N ARG A 62 -16.17 -14.48 -2.90
CA ARG A 62 -16.53 -15.34 -1.76
C ARG A 62 -17.64 -14.76 -0.89
N SER A 63 -17.80 -13.44 -0.85
CA SER A 63 -18.83 -12.73 -0.09
C SER A 63 -19.74 -11.91 -1.01
N MET A 64 -20.75 -12.57 -1.58
CA MET A 64 -21.72 -11.93 -2.49
C MET A 64 -22.40 -10.70 -1.87
N ALA A 65 -22.64 -10.71 -0.55
CA ALA A 65 -23.23 -9.57 0.16
C ALA A 65 -22.30 -8.35 0.16
N ALA A 66 -21.01 -8.53 0.46
CA ALA A 66 -20.02 -7.46 0.41
C ALA A 66 -19.82 -6.94 -1.02
N MET A 67 -19.81 -7.83 -2.02
CA MET A 67 -19.74 -7.47 -3.43
C MET A 67 -20.93 -6.61 -3.87
N ALA A 68 -22.16 -7.01 -3.53
CA ALA A 68 -23.35 -6.25 -3.86
C ALA A 68 -23.32 -4.85 -3.22
N ARG A 69 -22.90 -4.75 -1.95
CA ARG A 69 -22.77 -3.46 -1.24
C ARG A 69 -21.71 -2.56 -1.87
N ALA A 70 -20.53 -3.08 -2.19
CA ALA A 70 -19.47 -2.32 -2.86
C ALA A 70 -19.89 -1.85 -4.26
N GLN A 71 -20.55 -2.71 -5.04
CA GLN A 71 -21.08 -2.34 -6.36
C GLN A 71 -22.15 -1.25 -6.28
N ALA A 72 -23.06 -1.33 -5.30
CA ALA A 72 -24.07 -0.31 -5.08
C ALA A 72 -23.43 1.04 -4.75
N GLU A 73 -22.44 1.07 -3.87
CA GLU A 73 -21.69 2.29 -3.52
C GLU A 73 -21.02 2.91 -4.76
N VAL A 74 -20.31 2.13 -5.57
CA VAL A 74 -19.62 2.62 -6.77
C VAL A 74 -20.61 3.15 -7.81
N ARG A 75 -21.74 2.45 -8.02
CA ARG A 75 -22.78 2.88 -8.98
C ARG A 75 -23.43 4.19 -8.54
N GLU A 76 -23.71 4.34 -7.25
CA GLU A 76 -24.30 5.58 -6.71
C GLU A 76 -23.30 6.74 -6.76
N ALA A 77 -22.06 6.50 -6.34
CA ALA A 77 -21.02 7.53 -6.28
C ALA A 77 -20.71 8.16 -7.65
N PHE A 78 -20.73 7.35 -8.72
CA PHE A 78 -20.32 7.79 -10.05
C PHE A 78 -21.44 7.87 -11.08
N LYS A 79 -22.66 7.46 -10.73
CA LYS A 79 -23.87 7.57 -11.57
C LYS A 79 -23.67 7.04 -13.00
N GLY A 80 -22.94 5.93 -13.15
CA GLY A 80 -22.69 5.29 -14.44
C GLY A 80 -21.60 5.93 -15.31
N LYS A 81 -20.79 6.84 -14.78
CA LYS A 81 -19.61 7.37 -15.49
C LYS A 81 -18.65 6.24 -15.89
N SER A 82 -18.22 6.22 -17.14
CA SER A 82 -17.38 5.15 -17.71
C SER A 82 -15.90 5.30 -17.39
N ILE A 83 -15.41 6.54 -17.23
CA ILE A 83 -14.03 6.86 -16.88
C ILE A 83 -14.04 7.68 -15.60
N ILE A 84 -13.43 7.12 -14.55
CA ILE A 84 -13.32 7.75 -13.24
C ILE A 84 -11.94 8.40 -13.12
N THR A 85 -11.91 9.70 -12.81
CA THR A 85 -10.67 10.45 -12.55
C THR A 85 -10.36 10.52 -11.06
N GLU A 86 -9.15 10.92 -10.71
CA GLU A 86 -8.76 11.17 -9.31
C GLU A 86 -9.62 12.25 -8.65
N ASP A 87 -9.99 13.29 -9.40
CA ASP A 87 -10.91 14.32 -8.92
C ASP A 87 -12.31 13.79 -8.62
N ASP A 88 -12.81 12.84 -9.42
CA ASP A 88 -14.09 12.19 -9.14
C ASP A 88 -13.98 11.39 -7.84
N LEU A 89 -12.88 10.65 -7.64
CA LEU A 89 -12.63 9.90 -6.42
C LEU A 89 -12.57 10.82 -5.19
N ALA A 90 -11.88 11.97 -5.30
CA ALA A 90 -11.77 12.95 -4.21
C ALA A 90 -13.13 13.56 -3.82
N LYS A 91 -14.03 13.73 -4.80
CA LYS A 91 -15.40 14.25 -4.58
C LYS A 91 -16.39 13.14 -4.19
N SER A 92 -16.04 11.88 -4.42
CA SER A 92 -16.91 10.73 -4.14
C SER A 92 -16.94 10.33 -2.67
N ARG A 93 -18.06 9.73 -2.24
CA ARG A 93 -18.20 9.11 -0.92
C ARG A 93 -18.07 7.59 -1.02
N ILE A 94 -16.87 7.13 -1.38
CA ILE A 94 -16.54 5.71 -1.45
C ILE A 94 -15.85 5.31 -0.16
N SER A 95 -16.63 5.01 0.88
CA SER A 95 -16.12 4.60 2.18
C SER A 95 -16.04 3.07 2.26
N TYR A 96 -17.08 2.36 1.87
CA TYR A 96 -17.17 0.91 2.02
C TYR A 96 -16.13 0.16 1.19
N LEU A 97 -15.92 0.53 -0.08
CA LEU A 97 -14.89 -0.09 -0.90
C LEU A 97 -13.48 0.13 -0.30
N LYS A 98 -13.21 1.26 0.35
CA LYS A 98 -11.94 1.47 1.08
C LYS A 98 -11.80 0.48 2.24
N LEU A 99 -12.90 0.17 2.93
CA LEU A 99 -12.91 -0.84 4.00
C LEU A 99 -12.69 -2.25 3.45
N VAL A 100 -13.24 -2.56 2.27
CA VAL A 100 -12.97 -3.83 1.58
C VAL A 100 -11.48 -3.99 1.33
N PHE A 101 -10.79 -2.96 0.84
CA PHE A 101 -9.35 -3.00 0.64
C PHE A 101 -8.56 -3.13 1.95
N LYS A 102 -8.95 -2.38 3.01
CA LYS A 102 -8.34 -2.55 4.34
C LYS A 102 -8.48 -3.98 4.86
N GLU A 103 -9.68 -4.54 4.78
CA GLU A 103 -9.97 -5.90 5.22
C GLU A 103 -9.38 -6.97 4.31
N THR A 104 -9.09 -6.67 3.04
CA THR A 104 -8.34 -7.57 2.15
C THR A 104 -6.88 -7.62 2.56
N LEU A 105 -6.25 -6.47 2.80
CA LEU A 105 -4.84 -6.36 3.16
C LEU A 105 -4.49 -7.00 4.51
N ARG A 106 -5.46 -7.08 5.43
CA ARG A 106 -5.26 -7.66 6.77
C ARG A 106 -4.88 -9.16 6.70
N PRO A 107 -5.71 -10.06 6.16
CA PRO A 107 -5.33 -11.44 5.93
C PRO A 107 -4.40 -11.54 4.72
N HIS A 108 -4.50 -10.73 3.68
CA HIS A 108 -3.69 -10.95 2.47
C HIS A 108 -2.69 -9.82 2.23
N PRO A 109 -1.72 -9.59 3.14
CA PRO A 109 -0.70 -8.59 2.92
C PRO A 109 0.21 -9.07 1.79
N THR A 110 0.51 -8.19 0.83
CA THR A 110 1.36 -8.56 -0.31
C THR A 110 2.79 -8.92 0.09
N SER A 111 3.26 -8.40 1.23
CA SER A 111 4.53 -8.78 1.84
C SER A 111 4.30 -9.39 3.24
N PRO A 112 4.03 -10.72 3.35
CA PRO A 112 3.71 -11.39 4.61
C PRO A 112 4.73 -11.23 5.75
N LEU A 113 6.01 -11.03 5.41
CA LEU A 113 7.12 -10.89 6.35
C LEU A 113 7.75 -9.49 6.35
N LEU A 114 7.17 -8.55 5.58
CA LEU A 114 7.77 -7.27 5.20
C LEU A 114 9.18 -7.43 4.59
N ILE A 115 9.82 -6.30 4.29
CA ILE A 115 11.25 -6.27 3.94
C ILE A 115 12.05 -6.37 5.24
N PRO A 116 13.08 -7.24 5.32
CA PRO A 116 13.85 -7.43 6.55
C PRO A 116 14.56 -6.15 6.97
N CYS A 117 14.51 -5.87 8.27
CA CYS A 117 15.32 -4.84 8.91
C CYS A 117 16.62 -5.46 9.44
N GLN A 118 17.76 -4.81 9.25
CA GLN A 118 19.02 -5.27 9.81
C GLN A 118 19.39 -4.48 11.07
N CYS A 119 19.70 -5.18 12.17
CA CYS A 119 20.19 -4.57 13.40
C CYS A 119 21.56 -3.93 13.17
N ARG A 120 21.63 -2.60 13.36
CA ARG A 120 22.87 -1.83 13.14
C ARG A 120 23.86 -1.94 14.30
N GLU A 121 23.36 -2.26 15.47
CA GLU A 121 24.10 -2.46 16.72
C GLU A 121 23.45 -3.59 17.51
N THR A 122 24.20 -4.17 18.45
CA THR A 122 23.65 -5.16 19.38
C THR A 122 22.68 -4.46 20.32
N CYS A 123 21.46 -4.95 20.41
CA CYS A 123 20.42 -4.37 21.25
C CYS A 123 19.60 -5.45 21.94
N GLN A 124 18.76 -5.05 22.89
CA GLN A 124 17.78 -5.95 23.52
C GLN A 124 16.37 -5.60 23.09
N VAL A 125 15.58 -6.61 22.75
CA VAL A 125 14.15 -6.48 22.43
C VAL A 125 13.37 -7.45 23.30
N MET A 126 12.48 -6.94 24.15
CA MET A 126 11.69 -7.74 25.10
C MET A 126 12.53 -8.73 25.94
N GLY A 127 13.76 -8.34 26.29
CA GLY A 127 14.69 -9.18 27.06
C GLY A 127 15.54 -10.16 26.24
N TYR A 128 15.37 -10.21 24.92
CA TYR A 128 16.22 -11.00 24.02
C TYR A 128 17.38 -10.17 23.49
N ASP A 129 18.60 -10.70 23.60
CA ASP A 129 19.79 -10.12 22.97
C ASP A 129 19.75 -10.36 21.45
N ILE A 130 19.77 -9.27 20.68
CA ILE A 130 19.83 -9.28 19.22
C ILE A 130 21.19 -8.77 18.77
N PRO A 131 22.08 -9.64 18.27
CA PRO A 131 23.39 -9.23 17.77
C PRO A 131 23.30 -8.27 16.58
N LYS A 132 24.29 -7.38 16.47
CA LYS A 132 24.53 -6.57 15.26
C LYS A 132 24.56 -7.47 14.01
N GLY A 133 23.92 -7.02 12.94
CA GLY A 133 23.85 -7.72 11.65
C GLY A 133 22.68 -8.69 11.52
N THR A 134 21.95 -8.99 12.60
CA THR A 134 20.76 -9.84 12.58
C THR A 134 19.70 -9.26 11.66
N ALA A 135 19.16 -10.09 10.76
CA ALA A 135 18.00 -9.76 9.94
C ALA A 135 16.71 -10.09 10.71
N MET A 136 15.86 -9.08 10.89
CA MET A 136 14.56 -9.19 11.54
C MET A 136 13.44 -9.16 10.51
N PHE A 137 12.54 -10.12 10.61
CA PHE A 137 11.31 -10.20 9.82
C PHE A 137 10.11 -9.94 10.70
N VAL A 138 9.13 -9.19 10.20
CA VAL A 138 7.89 -8.92 10.92
C VAL A 138 6.78 -9.70 10.23
N ASN A 139 6.26 -10.72 10.91
CA ASN A 139 5.22 -11.59 10.35
C ASN A 139 3.84 -10.92 10.42
N VAL A 140 3.61 -9.96 9.52
CA VAL A 140 2.33 -9.23 9.42
C VAL A 140 1.18 -10.15 9.01
N TRP A 141 1.46 -11.26 8.32
CA TRP A 141 0.47 -12.29 8.01
C TRP A 141 -0.11 -12.96 9.26
N ALA A 142 0.74 -13.22 10.26
CA ALA A 142 0.32 -13.78 11.54
C ALA A 142 -0.41 -12.73 12.37
N ILE A 143 0.14 -11.51 12.48
CA ILE A 143 -0.48 -10.40 13.22
C ILE A 143 -1.89 -10.10 12.69
N GLY A 144 -2.05 -10.01 11.37
CA GLY A 144 -3.35 -9.77 10.74
C GLY A 144 -4.37 -10.89 10.93
N ARG A 145 -3.95 -12.09 11.38
CA ARG A 145 -4.82 -13.25 11.63
C ARG A 145 -5.00 -13.62 13.09
N ASP A 146 -4.27 -12.96 13.98
CA ASP A 146 -4.24 -13.32 15.38
C ASP A 146 -5.62 -13.10 16.02
N PRO A 147 -6.27 -14.17 16.55
CA PRO A 147 -7.58 -14.07 17.16
C PRO A 147 -7.60 -13.19 18.42
N LEU A 148 -6.43 -12.88 19.01
CA LEU A 148 -6.33 -11.93 20.12
C LEU A 148 -6.76 -10.51 19.70
N TYR A 149 -6.50 -10.13 18.43
CA TYR A 149 -6.79 -8.80 17.90
C TYR A 149 -7.97 -8.80 16.90
N TRP A 150 -8.22 -9.94 16.25
CA TRP A 150 -9.14 -10.08 15.13
C TRP A 150 -10.15 -11.21 15.34
N ASN A 151 -11.36 -10.87 15.79
CA ASN A 151 -12.48 -11.82 15.81
C ASN A 151 -12.84 -12.28 14.39
N ASP A 152 -13.14 -13.57 14.24
CA ASP A 152 -13.43 -14.22 12.96
C ASP A 152 -12.39 -13.88 11.89
N SER A 153 -11.11 -14.06 12.21
CA SER A 153 -9.98 -13.55 11.43
C SER A 153 -9.89 -14.10 9.99
N LYS A 154 -10.60 -15.19 9.69
CA LYS A 154 -10.66 -15.84 8.37
C LYS A 154 -11.80 -15.32 7.49
N GLU A 155 -12.75 -14.56 8.04
CA GLU A 155 -13.90 -14.05 7.30
C GLU A 155 -13.65 -12.61 6.84
N LEU A 156 -14.03 -12.31 5.59
CA LEU A 156 -14.05 -10.93 5.08
C LEU A 156 -15.19 -10.17 5.76
N LYS A 157 -14.85 -9.27 6.70
CA LYS A 157 -15.81 -8.36 7.36
C LYS A 157 -15.33 -6.91 7.28
N PRO A 158 -15.55 -6.20 6.17
CA PRO A 158 -15.12 -4.81 6.01
C PRO A 158 -15.63 -3.89 7.13
N GLU A 159 -16.80 -4.20 7.68
CA GLU A 159 -17.48 -3.49 8.75
C GLU A 159 -16.63 -3.36 10.03
N ARG A 160 -15.63 -4.25 10.24
CA ARG A 160 -14.74 -4.15 11.41
C ARG A 160 -13.90 -2.87 11.42
N PHE A 161 -13.69 -2.26 10.25
CA PHE A 161 -12.98 -1.00 10.10
C PHE A 161 -13.92 0.22 10.14
N GLU A 162 -15.24 0.04 10.22
CA GLU A 162 -16.19 1.15 10.46
C GLU A 162 -16.11 1.61 11.92
N THR A 163 -15.96 0.66 12.85
CA THR A 163 -15.99 0.91 14.30
C THR A 163 -14.62 1.17 14.88
N LYS A 164 -13.58 0.54 14.33
CA LYS A 164 -12.21 0.75 14.77
C LYS A 164 -11.55 1.81 13.89
N ASN A 165 -11.08 2.91 14.49
CA ASN A 165 -10.32 3.96 13.80
C ASN A 165 -8.88 3.49 13.48
N LEU A 166 -8.76 2.34 12.81
CA LEU A 166 -7.51 1.71 12.43
C LEU A 166 -7.07 2.19 11.05
N ASP A 167 -5.79 2.51 10.97
CA ASP A 167 -5.16 2.96 9.75
C ASP A 167 -3.90 2.14 9.46
N PHE A 168 -3.56 2.04 8.18
CA PHE A 168 -2.36 1.35 7.71
C PHE A 168 -1.12 2.26 7.68
N ARG A 169 -1.20 3.46 8.29
CA ARG A 169 -0.10 4.45 8.42
C ARG A 169 0.96 4.08 9.47
N GLY A 170 0.97 2.83 9.94
CA GLY A 170 2.05 2.33 10.81
C GLY A 170 1.93 2.72 12.28
N THR A 171 0.77 3.25 12.70
CA THR A 171 0.49 3.65 14.10
C THR A 171 -0.34 2.63 14.87
N ASN A 172 -0.97 1.67 14.17
CA ASN A 172 -1.78 0.61 14.74
C ASN A 172 -1.10 -0.74 14.47
N PHE A 173 -0.34 -1.25 15.43
CA PHE A 173 0.53 -2.42 15.23
C PHE A 173 -0.23 -3.72 14.96
N GLU A 174 -1.52 -3.78 15.27
CA GLU A 174 -2.41 -4.87 14.86
C GLU A 174 -2.72 -4.86 13.35
N PHE A 175 -2.48 -3.74 12.65
CA PHE A 175 -2.77 -3.54 11.23
C PHE A 175 -1.68 -2.72 10.51
N ILE A 176 -0.58 -3.37 10.13
CA ILE A 176 0.60 -2.76 9.47
C ILE A 176 0.93 -3.40 8.12
N PRO A 177 -0.01 -3.45 7.15
CA PRO A 177 0.24 -4.10 5.86
C PRO A 177 1.34 -3.41 5.02
N PHE A 178 1.66 -2.15 5.32
CA PHE A 178 2.75 -1.38 4.71
C PHE A 178 3.93 -1.13 5.66
N GLY A 179 4.01 -1.88 6.77
CA GLY A 179 5.02 -1.71 7.80
C GLY A 179 4.73 -0.57 8.79
N ALA A 180 5.79 -0.05 9.42
CA ALA A 180 5.73 1.06 10.37
C ALA A 180 7.11 1.71 10.55
N GLY A 181 7.14 2.92 11.09
CA GLY A 181 8.38 3.61 11.47
C GLY A 181 9.19 4.16 10.28
N ARG A 182 10.52 4.20 10.42
CA ARG A 182 11.44 4.93 9.50
C ARG A 182 11.43 4.47 8.04
N ARG A 183 10.96 3.25 7.77
CA ARG A 183 11.01 2.61 6.43
C ARG A 183 9.63 2.45 5.80
N MET A 184 8.62 3.17 6.33
CA MET A 184 7.36 3.42 5.66
C MET A 184 7.49 4.63 4.73
#